data_AF-X5Y7Z2-F1
#
_entry.id   AF-X5Y7Z2-F1
#
_cell.length_a   1.000
_cell.length_b   1.000
_cell.length_c   1.000
_cell.angle_alpha   90.00
_cell.angle_beta   90.00
_cell.angle_gamma   90.00
#
_symmetry.space_group_name_H-M   'P 1'
#
loop_
_entity.id
_entity.type
_entity.pdbx_description
1 polymer ?
#
loop_
_entity_poly.entity_id
_entity_poly.type
_entity_poly.pdbx_seq_one_letter_code
_entity_poly.pdbx_strand_id
1 'polypeptide(L)'
;MAWMAAICPITDEQALVNSETVGDIREFRCPSCGDFKITNSATAMFKGLSAEQKLERFEYARAIAGDNAITVTTEHGSIDTEDQ
;
A
#
# COMPACT_ATOMS: atom_id res chain seq x y z
N MET A 1 -17.56 6.63 -7.92
CA MET A 1 -16.61 6.36 -6.83
C MET A 1 -17.19 6.75 -5.49
N ALA A 2 -17.80 5.77 -4.82
CA ALA A 2 -18.24 5.94 -3.44
C ALA A 2 -17.03 5.71 -2.52
N TRP A 3 -16.63 6.74 -1.79
CA TRP A 3 -15.61 6.65 -0.76
C TRP A 3 -16.27 6.22 0.54
N MET A 4 -15.74 5.18 1.18
CA MET A 4 -16.24 4.65 2.45
C MET A 4 -15.26 4.93 3.57
N ALA A 5 -15.76 5.18 4.77
CA ALA A 5 -14.93 5.29 5.96
C ALA A 5 -14.22 3.96 6.24
N ALA A 6 -12.91 4.02 6.41
CA ALA A 6 -12.06 2.87 6.72
C ALA A 6 -10.92 3.29 7.65
N ILE A 7 -10.11 2.31 8.05
CA ILE A 7 -8.88 2.57 8.79
C ILE A 7 -7.71 2.43 7.82
N CYS A 8 -6.79 3.38 7.85
CA CYS A 8 -5.57 3.35 7.06
C CYS A 8 -4.77 2.10 7.45
N PRO A 9 -4.44 1.20 6.50
CA PRO A 9 -3.70 -0.01 6.83
C PRO A 9 -2.24 0.26 7.27
N ILE A 10 -1.74 1.49 7.08
CA ILE A 10 -0.36 1.90 7.37
C ILE A 10 -0.24 2.57 8.73
N THR A 11 -1.02 3.63 8.96
CA THR A 11 -0.93 4.46 10.16
C THR A 11 -2.01 4.16 11.20
N ASP A 12 -2.95 3.24 10.90
CA ASP A 12 -4.09 2.90 11.74
C ASP A 12 -5.03 4.10 12.07
N GLU A 13 -4.92 5.19 11.30
CA GLU A 13 -5.76 6.38 11.40
C GLU A 13 -7.08 6.26 10.61
N GLN A 14 -8.05 7.14 10.86
CA GLN A 14 -9.24 7.23 10.01
C GLN A 14 -8.85 7.68 8.59
N ALA A 15 -9.31 6.90 7.61
CA ALA A 15 -9.07 7.13 6.20
C ALA A 15 -10.35 6.89 5.39
N LEU A 16 -10.30 7.22 4.10
CA LEU A 16 -11.32 6.83 3.14
C LEU A 16 -10.78 5.74 2.25
N VAL A 17 -11.57 4.71 1.98
CA VAL A 17 -11.27 3.68 0.97
C VAL A 17 -12.25 3.82 -0.18
N ASN A 18 -11.75 3.70 -1.41
CA ASN A 18 -12.61 3.64 -2.58
C ASN A 18 -13.34 2.29 -2.58
N SER A 19 -14.68 2.32 -2.58
CA SER A 19 -15.49 1.09 -2.59
C SER A 19 -15.37 0.34 -3.91
N GLU A 20 -14.98 1.02 -4.99
CA GLU A 20 -14.73 0.40 -6.29
C GLU A 20 -13.36 -0.27 -6.25
N THR A 21 -13.37 -1.58 -6.05
CA THR A 21 -12.16 -2.40 -6.10
C THR A 21 -11.89 -2.78 -7.55
N VAL A 22 -10.72 -2.44 -8.08
CA VAL A 22 -10.29 -2.87 -9.41
C VAL A 22 -9.29 -4.02 -9.24
N GLY A 23 -9.77 -5.26 -9.38
CA GLY A 23 -8.96 -6.45 -9.13
C GLY A 23 -8.57 -6.59 -7.66
N ASP A 24 -7.27 -6.73 -7.37
CA ASP A 24 -6.75 -6.79 -5.98
C ASP A 24 -6.36 -5.41 -5.42
N ILE A 25 -6.49 -4.35 -6.20
CA ILE A 25 -6.03 -3.00 -5.83
C ILE A 25 -7.17 -2.23 -5.16
N ARG A 26 -6.84 -1.63 -4.02
CA ARG A 26 -7.68 -0.69 -3.28
C ARG A 26 -7.02 0.67 -3.22
N GLU A 27 -7.82 1.71 -3.37
CA GLU A 27 -7.37 3.09 -3.26
C GLU A 27 -7.78 3.64 -1.90
N PHE A 28 -6.84 4.24 -1.20
CA PHE A 28 -7.03 4.85 0.11
C PHE A 28 -6.65 6.33 0.05
N ARG A 29 -7.39 7.14 0.80
CA ARG A 29 -7.04 8.53 1.11
C ARG A 29 -6.80 8.64 2.60
N CYS A 30 -5.54 8.80 2.97
CA CYS A 30 -5.12 8.98 4.34
C CYS A 30 -4.59 10.42 4.52
N PRO A 31 -4.93 11.14 5.60
CA PRO A 31 -4.38 12.45 5.86
C PRO A 31 -2.85 12.45 6.01
N SER A 32 -2.28 11.39 6.59
CA SER A 32 -0.84 11.27 6.84
C SER A 32 -0.06 10.66 5.67
N CYS A 33 -0.64 9.67 4.96
CA CYS A 33 0.05 9.01 3.84
C CYS A 33 -0.24 9.66 2.48
N GLY A 34 -1.27 10.50 2.39
CA GLY A 34 -1.83 10.99 1.14
C GLY A 34 -2.77 9.99 0.45
N ASP A 35 -3.02 10.22 -0.83
CA ASP A 35 -3.78 9.31 -1.69
C ASP A 35 -2.83 8.23 -2.22
N PHE A 36 -3.17 6.95 -2.01
CA PHE A 36 -2.35 5.83 -2.46
C PHE A 36 -3.18 4.63 -2.88
N LYS A 37 -2.61 3.81 -3.73
CA LYS A 37 -3.18 2.52 -4.16
C LYS A 37 -2.35 1.40 -3.59
N ILE A 38 -3.00 0.40 -3.01
CA ILE A 38 -2.37 -0.75 -2.36
C ILE A 38 -3.14 -2.03 -2.70
N THR A 39 -2.43 -3.14 -2.84
CA THR A 39 -3.06 -4.45 -3.02
C THR A 39 -3.57 -5.03 -1.69
N ASN A 40 -4.62 -5.87 -1.70
CA ASN A 40 -5.04 -6.57 -0.47
C ASN A 40 -3.91 -7.46 0.04
N SER A 41 -3.12 -8.03 -0.86
CA SER A 41 -1.94 -8.85 -0.55
C SER A 41 -0.90 -8.06 0.27
N ALA A 42 -0.56 -6.84 -0.16
CA ALA A 42 0.31 -5.94 0.61
C ALA A 42 -0.30 -5.54 1.96
N THR A 43 -1.61 -5.27 1.99
CA THR A 43 -2.33 -4.98 3.23
C THR A 43 -2.25 -6.13 4.23
N ALA A 44 -2.32 -7.38 3.75
CA ALA A 44 -2.16 -8.56 4.58
C ALA A 44 -0.74 -8.69 5.16
N MET A 45 0.30 -8.26 4.43
CA MET A 45 1.69 -8.23 4.92
C MET A 45 1.91 -7.22 6.05
N PHE A 46 1.08 -6.18 6.12
CA PHE A 46 1.11 -5.22 7.21
C PHE A 46 0.46 -5.73 8.51
N LYS A 47 -0.27 -6.84 8.44
CA LYS A 47 -0.93 -7.43 9.60
C LYS A 47 0.10 -7.96 10.62
N GLY A 48 0.07 -7.43 11.83
CA GLY A 48 0.97 -7.83 12.93
C GLY A 48 2.26 -7.01 13.02
N LEU A 49 2.46 -6.04 12.13
CA LEU A 49 3.55 -5.06 12.24
C LEU A 49 3.11 -3.85 13.07
N SER A 50 4.08 -3.18 13.69
CA SER A 50 3.87 -1.87 14.32
C SER A 50 3.62 -0.78 13.27
N ALA A 51 2.89 0.28 13.64
CA ALA A 51 2.62 1.43 12.74
C ALA A 51 3.90 2.00 12.10
N GLU A 52 4.99 2.09 12.86
CA GLU A 52 6.30 2.55 12.37
C GLU A 52 6.87 1.63 11.27
N GLN A 53 6.80 0.31 11.46
CA GLN A 53 7.28 -0.67 10.47
C GLN A 53 6.43 -0.70 9.20
N LYS A 54 5.12 -0.50 9.35
CA LYS A 54 4.20 -0.38 8.20
C LYS A 54 4.53 0.86 7.39
N LEU A 55 4.77 1.99 8.06
CA LEU A 55 5.11 3.26 7.43
C LEU A 55 6.43 3.16 6.67
N GLU A 56 7.48 2.63 7.29
CA GLU A 56 8.79 2.47 6.64
C GLU A 56 8.68 1.62 5.36
N ARG A 57 7.97 0.49 5.43
CA ARG A 57 7.74 -0.37 4.26
C ARG A 57 6.89 0.30 3.19
N PHE A 58 5.90 1.08 3.59
CA PHE A 58 5.06 1.84 2.68
C PHE A 58 5.86 2.92 1.95
N GLU A 59 6.66 3.71 2.67
CA GLU A 59 7.51 4.74 2.08
C GLU A 59 8.55 4.14 1.13
N TYR A 60 9.18 3.03 1.52
CA TYR A 60 10.09 2.28 0.67
C TYR A 60 9.42 1.80 -0.62
N ALA A 61 8.27 1.15 -0.51
CA ALA A 61 7.54 0.65 -1.67
C ALA A 61 7.01 1.78 -2.56
N ARG A 62 6.58 2.91 -1.98
CA ARG A 62 6.17 4.12 -2.70
C ARG A 62 7.34 4.76 -3.45
N ALA A 63 8.53 4.82 -2.85
CA ALA A 63 9.72 5.35 -3.50
C ALA A 63 10.12 4.52 -4.75
N ILE A 64 9.88 3.21 -4.72
CA ILE A 64 10.17 2.30 -5.85
C ILE A 64 9.06 2.33 -6.90
N ALA A 65 7.80 2.30 -6.49
CA ALA A 65 6.65 2.22 -7.40
C ALA A 65 6.31 3.57 -8.08
N GLY A 66 6.68 4.69 -7.48
CA GLY A 66 6.30 6.02 -7.95
C GLY A 66 4.80 6.27 -7.84
N ASP A 67 4.17 6.76 -8.91
CA ASP A 67 2.72 7.05 -9.00
C ASP A 67 1.85 5.80 -9.28
N ASN A 68 2.47 4.63 -9.42
CA ASN A 68 1.78 3.37 -9.68
C ASN A 68 1.22 2.74 -8.39
N ALA A 69 0.32 1.78 -8.55
CA ALA A 69 -0.20 1.03 -7.41
C ALA A 69 0.94 0.33 -6.67
N ILE A 70 1.00 0.55 -5.34
CA ILE A 70 2.02 0.02 -4.46
C ILE A 70 1.74 -1.47 -4.28
N THR A 71 2.41 -2.27 -5.10
CA THR A 71 2.54 -3.70 -4.87
C THR A 71 3.72 -3.91 -3.95
N VAL A 72 3.45 -4.12 -2.65
CA VAL A 72 4.51 -4.53 -1.72
C VAL A 72 4.77 -6.01 -1.96
N THR A 73 5.72 -6.34 -2.83
CA THR A 73 6.30 -7.68 -2.89
C THR A 73 7.38 -7.77 -1.82
N THR A 74 7.19 -8.64 -0.82
CA THR A 74 8.28 -9.06 0.05
C THR A 74 9.20 -9.98 -0.73
N GLU A 75 10.13 -9.38 -1.46
CA GLU A 75 11.17 -10.07 -2.22
C GLU A 75 12.48 -9.34 -1.86
N HIS A 76 13.34 -9.85 -0.97
CA HIS A 76 14.40 -10.83 -1.29
C HIS A 76 14.14 -11.78 -2.47
N GLY A 77 13.61 -11.24 -3.56
CA GLY A 77 13.58 -11.82 -4.88
C GLY A 77 14.57 -10.96 -5.63
N SER A 78 15.71 -11.57 -5.91
CA SER A 78 16.75 -11.02 -6.76
C SER A 78 16.09 -10.34 -7.95
N ILE A 79 16.32 -9.04 -8.10
CA ILE A 79 16.18 -8.41 -9.40
C ILE A 79 17.35 -8.98 -10.20
N ASP A 80 17.19 -10.18 -10.74
CA ASP A 80 18.02 -10.60 -11.86
C ASP A 80 17.56 -9.72 -13.00
N THR A 81 18.23 -8.57 -13.07
CA THR A 81 18.22 -7.76 -14.28
C THR A 81 19.10 -8.55 -15.23
N GLU A 82 18.53 -9.57 -15.88
CA GLU A 82 19.13 -10.12 -17.09
C GLU A 82 19.05 -9.03 -18.16
N ASP A 83 20.12 -8.24 -18.14
CA ASP A 83 20.69 -7.49 -19.24
C ASP A 83 20.85 -8.42 -20.46
N GLN A 84 20.27 -7.99 -21.57
CA GLN A 84 20.48 -8.38 -22.99
C GLN A 84 19.48 -9.33 -23.68
#